data_AF-A0A8T3PCP8-F1
#
_entry.id   AF-A0A8T3PCP8-F1
#
_cell.length_a   1.000
_cell.length_b   1.000
_cell.length_c   1.000
_cell.angle_alpha   90.00
_cell.angle_beta   90.00
_cell.angle_gamma   90.00
#
_symmetry.space_group_name_H-M   'P 1'
#
loop_
_entity.id
_entity.type
_entity.pdbx_description
1 polymer ?
#
loop_
_entity_poly.entity_id
_entity_poly.type
_entity_poly.pdbx_seq_one_letter_code
_entity_poly.pdbx_strand_id
1 'polypeptide(L)'
;AWLVLVWLYGIELPPSVLMAAWLATLPVFAYLPLVYRAYREGRERTVVLANVGGIGVALIGTLMLAPTMGIGGAMLAAAAGQLTVGGVLVVARLRAAPNDRRVEAPGATLSGS
;
A
#
# COMPACT_ATOMS: atom_id res chain seq x y z
N ALA A 1 4.98 13.68 -19.76
CA ALA A 1 5.87 12.53 -19.51
C ALA A 1 5.71 11.44 -20.58
N TRP A 2 4.50 10.90 -20.82
CA TRP A 2 4.28 9.80 -21.77
C TRP A 2 4.70 10.09 -23.22
N LEU A 3 4.26 11.21 -23.79
CA LEU A 3 4.64 11.63 -25.15
C LEU A 3 6.17 11.76 -25.34
N VAL A 4 6.89 12.13 -24.27
CA VAL A 4 8.35 12.26 -24.29
C VAL A 4 9.00 10.86 -24.34
N LEU A 5 8.45 9.87 -23.66
CA LEU A 5 8.95 8.48 -23.68
C LEU A 5 8.69 7.80 -25.03
N VAL A 6 7.51 8.00 -25.62
CA VAL A 6 7.20 7.52 -26.98
C VAL A 6 8.16 8.15 -27.99
N TRP A 7 8.40 9.46 -27.87
CA TRP A 7 9.25 10.20 -28.80
C TRP A 7 10.76 9.88 -28.66
N LEU A 8 11.28 9.73 -27.44
CA LEU A 8 12.69 9.43 -27.21
C LEU A 8 13.06 7.95 -27.34
N TYR A 9 12.17 7.03 -26.95
CA TYR A 9 12.50 5.61 -26.84
C TYR A 9 11.69 4.71 -27.78
N GLY A 10 10.76 5.25 -28.58
CA GLY A 10 9.93 4.45 -29.48
C GLY A 10 9.04 3.43 -28.74
N ILE A 11 8.77 3.65 -27.45
CA ILE A 11 8.00 2.71 -26.63
C ILE A 11 6.52 2.86 -26.99
N GLU A 12 6.05 2.02 -27.90
CA GLU A 12 4.64 1.87 -28.24
C GLU A 12 3.95 0.95 -27.21
N LEU A 13 3.62 1.47 -26.02
CA LEU A 13 2.74 0.73 -25.12
C LEU A 13 1.28 0.85 -25.58
N PRO A 14 0.53 -0.26 -25.64
CA PRO A 14 -0.89 -0.22 -25.95
C PRO A 14 -1.64 0.69 -24.96
N PRO A 15 -2.65 1.46 -25.38
CA PRO A 15 -3.44 2.31 -24.49
C PRO A 15 -4.06 1.55 -23.30
N SER A 16 -4.38 0.27 -23.47
CA SER A 16 -4.88 -0.61 -22.42
C SER A 16 -3.87 -0.80 -21.28
N VAL A 17 -2.57 -0.86 -21.58
CA VAL A 17 -1.51 -0.96 -20.57
C VAL A 17 -1.41 0.33 -19.78
N LEU A 18 -1.60 1.48 -20.43
CA LEU A 18 -1.63 2.78 -19.77
C LEU A 18 -2.81 2.88 -18.78
N MET A 19 -3.99 2.42 -19.20
CA MET A 19 -5.18 2.35 -18.34
C MET A 19 -4.98 1.39 -17.17
N ALA A 20 -4.38 0.21 -17.43
CA ALA A 20 -4.04 -0.73 -16.38
C ALA A 20 -3.05 -0.15 -15.36
N ALA A 21 -2.08 0.65 -15.80
CA ALA A 21 -1.11 1.31 -14.91
C ALA A 21 -1.79 2.38 -14.04
N TRP A 22 -2.71 3.13 -14.63
CA TRP A 22 -3.55 4.10 -13.91
C TRP A 22 -4.45 3.44 -12.86
N LEU A 23 -5.12 2.34 -13.22
CA LEU A 23 -5.92 1.57 -12.27
C LEU A 23 -5.05 0.98 -11.17
N ALA A 24 -3.86 0.48 -11.51
CA ALA A 24 -2.88 -0.04 -10.56
C ALA A 24 -2.27 1.04 -9.67
N THR A 25 -2.55 2.34 -9.88
CA THR A 25 -2.14 3.41 -8.95
C THR A 25 -3.24 3.81 -7.97
N LEU A 26 -4.51 3.42 -8.21
CA LEU A 26 -5.62 3.75 -7.32
C LEU A 26 -5.46 3.27 -5.87
N PRO A 27 -4.94 2.06 -5.60
CA PRO A 27 -4.79 1.59 -4.21
C PRO A 27 -3.94 2.52 -3.35
N VAL A 28 -2.97 3.24 -3.95
CA VAL A 28 -2.12 4.21 -3.27
C VAL A 28 -2.94 5.29 -2.57
N PHE A 29 -3.97 5.80 -3.25
CA PHE A 29 -4.84 6.82 -2.69
C PHE A 29 -5.70 6.30 -1.54
N ALA A 30 -6.03 5.01 -1.54
CA ALA A 30 -6.82 4.40 -0.48
C ALA A 30 -6.05 4.29 0.85
N TYR A 31 -4.75 3.96 0.81
CA TYR A 31 -3.94 3.83 2.04
C TYR A 31 -3.19 5.10 2.45
N LEU A 32 -3.15 6.14 1.61
CA LEU A 32 -2.54 7.43 1.91
C LEU A 32 -3.05 8.08 3.22
N PRO A 33 -4.37 8.13 3.49
CA PRO A 33 -4.89 8.62 4.77
C PRO A 33 -4.42 7.80 5.98
N LEU A 34 -4.24 6.49 5.81
CA LEU A 34 -3.73 5.59 6.85
C LEU A 34 -2.26 5.88 7.15
N VAL A 35 -1.46 6.12 6.11
CA VAL A 35 -0.06 6.53 6.23
C VAL A 35 0.06 7.85 6.98
N TYR A 36 -0.69 8.88 6.54
CA TYR A 36 -0.69 10.19 7.19
C TYR A 36 -1.02 10.09 8.68
N ARG A 37 -2.04 9.29 9.02
CA ARG A 37 -2.44 9.06 10.40
C ARG A 37 -1.37 8.32 11.21
N ALA A 38 -0.76 7.28 10.65
CA ALA A 38 0.32 6.55 11.29
C ALA A 38 1.53 7.46 11.60
N TYR A 39 1.86 8.41 10.71
CA TYR A 39 2.86 9.44 10.98
C TYR A 39 2.45 10.35 12.15
N ARG A 40 1.20 10.84 12.19
CA ARG A 40 0.73 11.66 13.33
C ARG A 40 0.77 10.93 14.67
N GLU A 41 0.66 9.61 14.67
CA GLU A 41 0.67 8.77 15.87
C GLU A 41 2.09 8.26 16.24
N GLY A 42 3.13 8.76 15.56
CA GLY A 42 4.53 8.35 15.81
C GLY A 42 4.85 6.91 15.36
N ARG A 43 4.00 6.30 14.53
CA ARG A 43 4.11 4.91 14.06
C ARG A 43 4.84 4.78 12.72
N GLU A 44 5.87 5.60 12.53
CA GLU A 44 6.62 5.68 11.28
C GLU A 44 7.27 4.35 10.90
N ARG A 45 7.79 3.62 11.90
CA ARG A 45 8.39 2.30 11.70
C ARG A 45 7.43 1.31 11.05
N THR A 46 6.13 1.36 11.39
CA THR A 46 5.12 0.49 10.78
C THR A 46 4.91 0.83 9.31
N VAL A 47 4.91 2.11 8.96
CA VAL A 47 4.80 2.58 7.56
C VAL A 47 6.01 2.13 6.76
N VAL A 48 7.21 2.28 7.31
CA VAL A 48 8.46 1.86 6.65
C VAL A 48 8.47 0.35 6.43
N LEU A 49 8.15 -0.45 7.46
CA LEU A 49 8.10 -1.90 7.33
C LEU A 49 7.05 -2.37 6.33
N ALA A 50 5.87 -1.72 6.29
CA ALA A 50 4.83 -2.01 5.32
C ALA A 50 5.34 -1.75 3.88
N ASN A 51 5.98 -0.61 3.65
CA ASN A 51 6.54 -0.28 2.33
C ASN A 51 7.68 -1.22 1.92
N VAL A 52 8.61 -1.53 2.83
CA VAL A 52 9.70 -2.48 2.56
C VAL A 52 9.14 -3.86 2.21
N GLY A 53 8.12 -4.33 2.94
CA GLY A 53 7.41 -5.56 2.61
C GLY A 53 6.74 -5.51 1.23
N GLY A 54 6.03 -4.41 0.92
CA GLY A 54 5.41 -4.19 -0.38
C GLY A 54 6.41 -4.18 -1.54
N ILE A 55 7.57 -3.53 -1.36
CA ILE A 55 8.68 -3.54 -2.32
C ILE A 55 9.22 -4.96 -2.52
N GLY A 56 9.42 -5.70 -1.42
CA GLY A 56 9.86 -7.10 -1.49
C GLY A 56 8.90 -7.97 -2.30
N VAL A 57 7.59 -7.86 -2.03
CA VAL A 57 6.54 -8.58 -2.79
C VAL A 57 6.55 -8.18 -4.26
N ALA A 58 6.62 -6.89 -4.56
CA ALA A 58 6.67 -6.40 -5.93
C ALA A 58 7.92 -6.88 -6.67
N LEU A 59 9.08 -6.89 -6.01
CA LEU A 59 10.33 -7.35 -6.59
C LEU A 59 10.28 -8.86 -6.89
N ILE A 60 9.90 -9.68 -5.91
CA ILE A 60 9.78 -11.13 -6.09
C ILE A 60 8.77 -11.44 -7.20
N GLY A 61 7.59 -10.82 -7.15
CA GLY A 61 6.57 -10.99 -8.18
C GLY A 61 7.07 -10.57 -9.56
N THR A 62 7.82 -9.46 -9.66
CA THR A 62 8.37 -9.00 -10.93
C THR A 62 9.40 -9.99 -11.46
N LEU A 63 10.30 -10.49 -10.61
CA LEU A 63 11.30 -11.49 -11.01
C LEU A 63 10.67 -12.80 -11.50
N MET A 64 9.51 -13.19 -10.95
CA MET A 64 8.80 -14.40 -11.36
C MET A 64 7.88 -14.21 -12.57
N LEU A 65 7.16 -13.08 -12.65
CA LEU A 65 6.13 -12.86 -13.68
C LEU A 65 6.65 -12.07 -14.89
N ALA A 66 7.69 -11.24 -14.76
CA ALA A 66 8.23 -10.50 -15.90
C ALA A 66 8.79 -11.42 -17.00
N PRO A 67 9.46 -12.55 -16.71
CA PRO A 67 9.93 -13.46 -17.76
C PRO A 67 8.81 -14.11 -18.57
N THR A 68 7.63 -14.33 -17.97
CA THR A 68 6.50 -15.04 -18.60
C THR A 68 5.47 -14.11 -19.22
N MET A 69 5.21 -12.96 -18.59
CA MET A 69 4.15 -12.02 -18.98
C MET A 69 4.68 -10.63 -19.37
N GLY A 70 6.00 -10.43 -19.37
CA GLY A 70 6.62 -9.15 -19.68
C GLY A 70 6.17 -8.03 -18.73
N ILE A 71 5.84 -6.87 -19.31
CA ILE A 71 5.40 -5.69 -18.56
C ILE A 71 4.11 -5.95 -17.77
N GLY A 72 3.17 -6.74 -18.30
CA GLY A 72 1.93 -7.08 -17.60
C GLY A 72 2.19 -7.82 -16.28
N GLY A 73 3.18 -8.71 -16.27
CA GLY A 73 3.61 -9.42 -15.07
C GLY A 73 4.21 -8.50 -14.01
N ALA A 74 5.06 -7.56 -14.43
CA ALA A 74 5.63 -6.55 -13.55
C ALA A 74 4.55 -5.64 -12.93
N MET A 75 3.51 -5.30 -13.70
CA MET A 75 2.39 -4.49 -13.20
C MET A 75 1.53 -5.23 -12.18
N LEU A 76 1.24 -6.51 -12.41
CA LEU A 76 0.52 -7.34 -11.43
C LEU A 76 1.32 -7.48 -10.12
N ALA A 77 2.62 -7.67 -10.23
CA ALA A 77 3.51 -7.72 -9.07
C ALA A 77 3.51 -6.40 -8.29
N ALA A 78 3.58 -5.27 -9.00
CA ALA A 78 3.50 -3.95 -8.37
C ALA A 78 2.16 -3.73 -7.65
N ALA A 79 1.05 -4.12 -8.27
CA ALA A 79 -0.27 -4.06 -7.65
C ALA A 79 -0.36 -4.92 -6.38
N ALA A 80 0.19 -6.14 -6.41
CA ALA A 80 0.27 -7.01 -5.24
C ALA A 80 1.13 -6.39 -4.12
N GLY A 81 2.23 -5.73 -4.47
CA GLY A 81 3.05 -4.97 -3.52
C GLY A 81 2.26 -3.85 -2.84
N GLN A 82 1.50 -3.06 -3.60
CA GLN A 82 0.65 -2.00 -3.03
C GLN A 82 -0.47 -2.53 -2.12
N LEU A 83 -1.11 -3.64 -2.51
CA LEU A 83 -2.12 -4.30 -1.67
C LEU A 83 -1.51 -4.82 -0.36
N THR A 84 -0.26 -5.28 -0.41
CA THR A 84 0.48 -5.68 0.79
C THR A 84 0.66 -4.50 1.74
N VAL A 85 1.09 -3.33 1.24
CA VAL A 85 1.23 -2.11 2.05
C VAL A 85 -0.10 -1.73 2.71
N GLY A 86 -1.16 -1.63 1.90
CA GLY A 86 -2.49 -1.28 2.37
C GLY A 86 -3.01 -2.26 3.43
N GLY A 87 -2.89 -3.56 3.18
CA GLY A 87 -3.31 -4.62 4.10
C GLY A 87 -2.59 -4.56 5.45
N VAL A 88 -1.26 -4.38 5.44
CA VAL A 88 -0.48 -4.24 6.68
C VAL A 88 -0.93 -3.02 7.49
N LEU A 89 -1.16 -1.88 6.84
CA LEU A 89 -1.63 -0.66 7.51
C LEU A 89 -3.04 -0.82 8.09
N VAL A 90 -3.94 -1.48 7.36
CA VAL A 90 -5.29 -1.80 7.84
C VAL A 90 -5.23 -2.73 9.04
N VAL A 91 -4.45 -3.81 8.98
CA VAL A 91 -4.29 -4.75 10.11
C VAL A 91 -3.68 -4.06 11.33
N ALA A 92 -2.65 -3.23 11.14
CA ALA A 92 -2.04 -2.46 12.23
C ALA A 92 -3.06 -1.52 12.88
N ARG A 93 -3.93 -0.88 12.09
CA ARG A 93 -5.01 -0.03 12.58
C ARG A 93 -6.06 -0.81 13.37
N LEU A 94 -6.48 -1.97 12.86
CA LEU A 94 -7.44 -2.86 13.52
C LEU A 94 -6.89 -3.45 14.81
N ARG A 95 -5.56 -3.59 14.95
CA ARG A 95 -4.91 -4.03 16.20
C ARG A 95 -4.72 -2.91 17.22
N ALA A 96 -4.66 -1.65 16.77
CA ALA A 96 -4.59 -0.50 17.66
C ALA A 96 -5.95 -0.13 18.28
N ALA A 97 -7.03 -0.19 17.50
CA ALA A 97 -8.39 0.17 17.96
C ALA A 97 -8.92 -0.57 19.21
N PRO A 98 -8.61 -1.88 19.43
CA PRO A 98 -9.06 -2.63 20.59
C PRO A 98 -8.36 -2.19 21.89
N ASN A 99 -7.15 -1.65 21.79
CA ASN A 99 -6.37 -1.26 22.96
C ASN A 99 -6.86 0.07 23.55
N ASP A 100 -7.26 1.02 22.70
CA ASP A 100 -7.80 2.31 23.13
C ASP A 100 -9.09 2.14 23.97
N ARG A 101 -9.96 1.19 23.60
CA ARG A 101 -11.19 0.89 24.35
C ARG A 101 -10.95 0.27 25.73
N ARG A 102 -9.78 -0.33 25.97
CA ARG A 102 -9.43 -0.89 27.29
C ARG A 102 -8.88 0.18 28.23
N VAL A 103 -8.24 1.21 27.69
CA VAL A 103 -7.71 2.33 28.49
C VAL A 103 -8.80 3.30 28.92
N GLU A 104 -9.93 3.36 28.20
CA GLU A 104 -11.13 4.11 28.61
C GLU A 104 -11.99 3.39 29.68
N ALA A 105 -11.65 2.16 30.07
CA ALA A 105 -12.29 1.48 31.19
C ALA A 105 -11.44 1.47 32.49
N PRO A 106 -11.20 2.62 33.14
CA PRO A 106 -10.91 2.66 34.56
C PRO A 106 -11.96 3.53 35.30
N GLY A 107 -12.81 2.89 36.12
CA GLY A 107 -13.46 3.59 37.23
C GLY A 107 -14.98 3.69 37.27
N ALA A 108 -15.75 2.85 36.57
CA ALA A 108 -17.17 2.65 36.90
C ALA A 108 -17.32 1.72 38.12
N THR A 109 -16.62 2.02 39.21
CA THR A 109 -16.85 1.41 40.53
C THR A 109 -16.83 2.50 41.58
N LEU A 110 -18.04 2.77 42.10
CA LEU A 110 -18.33 3.08 43.50
C LEU A 110 -17.78 4.41 44.05
N SER A 111 -18.61 5.46 44.06
CA SER A 111 -18.87 6.26 45.26
C SER A 111 -19.94 7.32 44.98
N GLY A 112 -20.99 7.35 45.79
CA GLY A 112 -22.12 8.27 45.67
C GLY A 112 -23.24 7.85 46.60
N SER A 113 -22.85 7.56 47.84
CA SER A 113 -23.69 7.51 49.05
C SER A 113 -24.47 8.80 49.25
#